data_AF-A0A7C4V4Z9-F1
#
_entry.id   AF-A0A7C4V4Z9-F1
#
_cell.length_a   1.000
_cell.length_b   1.000
_cell.length_c   1.000
_cell.angle_alpha   90.00
_cell.angle_beta   90.00
_cell.angle_gamma   90.00
#
_symmetry.space_group_name_H-M   'P 1'
#
loop_
_entity.id
_entity.type
_entity.pdbx_description
1 polymer ?
#
loop_
_entity_poly.entity_id
_entity_poly.type
_entity_poly.pdbx_seq_one_letter_code
_entity_poly.pdbx_strand_id
1 'polypeptide(L)'
;FILTFNDEVQVRQDFSKDQKLLEARLKQVVAEGRTALWDAILAAVEHSHRGSHDKKALLVVTDGDDNSSEHTFREVLELIRQEKVAVYVVGIFGMGNDYTPRWGEEEFRRRLIELAEATGGRAYFPRTKKECEEACIAVAEELRQQYALGYYPQPELVRDGSWHGVRVQLQLPGELSDKGLAPRTRAGYFAPRE
;
A
#
# COMPACT_ATOMS: atom_id res chain seq x y z
N PHE A 1 -2.05 13.24 4.83
CA PHE A 1 -2.28 14.13 3.67
C PHE A 1 -3.34 13.47 2.78
N ILE A 2 -3.88 14.19 1.81
CA ILE A 2 -4.75 13.66 0.77
C ILE A 2 -4.14 14.08 -0.56
N LEU A 3 -3.87 13.08 -1.39
CA LEU A 3 -3.41 13.23 -2.76
C LEU A 3 -4.50 12.69 -3.67
N THR A 4 -4.82 13.42 -4.72
CA THR A 4 -5.75 13.00 -5.77
C THR A 4 -4.98 12.88 -7.07
N PHE A 5 -5.40 11.96 -7.93
CA PHE A 5 -4.74 11.74 -9.20
C PHE A 5 -5.77 11.53 -10.30
N ASN A 6 -5.39 11.98 -11.50
CA ASN A 6 -6.02 11.63 -12.76
C ASN A 6 -4.92 11.58 -13.85
N ASP A 7 -4.98 12.45 -14.86
CA ASP A 7 -3.84 12.78 -15.73
C ASP A 7 -2.67 13.41 -14.96
N GLU A 8 -2.96 14.08 -13.84
CA GLU A 8 -1.96 14.72 -12.98
C GLU A 8 -2.11 14.30 -11.52
N VAL A 9 -1.01 14.40 -10.77
CA VAL A 9 -0.96 14.14 -9.33
C VAL A 9 -1.03 15.46 -8.57
N GLN A 10 -2.00 15.61 -7.68
CA GLN A 10 -2.21 16.84 -6.91
C GLN A 10 -2.38 16.60 -5.41
N VAL A 11 -1.60 17.30 -4.59
CA VAL A 11 -1.79 17.32 -3.13
C VAL A 11 -2.94 18.25 -2.80
N ARG A 12 -4.09 17.69 -2.40
CA ARG A 12 -5.28 18.47 -2.01
C ARG A 12 -5.23 18.96 -0.58
N GLN A 13 -4.52 18.24 0.28
CA GLN A 13 -4.38 18.54 1.70
C GLN A 13 -3.06 17.96 2.21
N ASP A 14 -2.19 18.80 2.75
CA ASP A 14 -0.96 18.31 3.40
C ASP A 14 -1.28 17.60 4.74
N PHE A 15 -0.27 17.07 5.43
CA PHE A 15 -0.43 16.44 6.73
C PHE A 15 -1.23 17.31 7.71
N SER A 16 -2.26 16.73 8.31
CA SER A 16 -3.11 17.40 9.28
C SER A 16 -3.56 16.40 10.35
N LYS A 17 -3.74 16.91 11.57
CA LYS A 17 -4.38 16.18 12.68
C LYS A 17 -5.89 16.50 12.78
N ASP A 18 -6.38 17.47 12.02
CA ASP A 18 -7.79 17.86 11.99
C ASP A 18 -8.59 16.89 11.11
N GLN A 19 -9.29 15.97 11.76
CA GLN A 19 -10.12 14.98 11.09
C GLN A 19 -11.28 15.61 10.31
N LYS A 20 -11.88 16.71 10.80
CA LYS A 20 -13.00 17.38 10.12
C LYS A 20 -12.54 18.02 8.82
N LEU A 21 -11.34 18.62 8.83
CA LEU A 21 -10.71 19.14 7.62
C LEU A 21 -10.48 18.02 6.60
N LEU A 22 -9.90 16.89 7.03
CA LEU A 22 -9.65 15.75 6.15
C LEU A 22 -10.95 15.19 5.56
N GLU A 23 -11.99 15.02 6.37
CA GLU A 23 -13.31 14.54 5.92
C GLU A 23 -13.94 15.50 4.91
N ALA A 24 -13.90 16.81 5.19
CA ALA A 24 -14.43 17.82 4.27
C ALA A 24 -13.67 17.83 2.93
N ARG A 25 -12.35 17.63 2.95
CA ARG A 25 -11.53 17.53 1.74
C ARG A 25 -11.80 16.26 0.95
N LEU A 26 -11.99 15.11 1.62
CA LEU A 26 -12.34 13.86 0.95
C LEU A 26 -13.69 13.94 0.23
N LYS A 27 -14.69 14.60 0.83
CA LYS A 27 -16.01 14.81 0.19
C LYS A 27 -15.96 15.65 -1.09
N GLN A 28 -14.89 16.40 -1.31
CA GLN A 28 -14.69 17.24 -2.49
C GLN A 28 -13.89 16.53 -3.60
N VAL A 29 -13.41 15.31 -3.36
CA VAL A 29 -12.66 14.56 -4.36
C VAL A 29 -13.62 14.05 -5.42
N VAL A 30 -13.30 14.35 -6.68
CA VAL A 30 -14.02 13.88 -7.86
C VAL A 30 -13.05 13.08 -8.70
N ALA A 31 -13.44 11.86 -9.09
CA ALA A 31 -12.68 11.02 -10.00
C ALA A 31 -13.11 11.32 -11.44
N GLU A 32 -12.25 12.01 -12.19
CA GLU A 32 -12.48 12.38 -13.58
C GLU A 32 -11.16 12.34 -14.36
N GLY A 33 -11.22 11.91 -15.62
CA GLY A 33 -10.07 11.87 -16.53
C GLY A 33 -9.41 10.50 -16.64
N ARG A 34 -8.12 10.49 -17.01
CA ARG A 34 -7.30 9.27 -17.08
C ARG A 34 -6.79 8.88 -15.70
N THR A 35 -6.04 7.77 -15.63
CA THR A 35 -5.59 7.19 -14.37
C THR A 35 -4.07 6.98 -14.40
N ALA A 36 -3.31 7.92 -13.83
CA ALA A 36 -1.87 7.80 -13.57
C ALA A 36 -1.61 7.28 -12.15
N LEU A 37 -2.06 6.04 -11.87
CA LEU A 37 -1.97 5.42 -10.56
C LEU A 37 -0.52 5.16 -10.13
N TRP A 38 0.32 4.65 -11.03
CA TRP A 38 1.70 4.30 -10.69
C TRP A 38 2.50 5.54 -10.30
N ASP A 39 2.38 6.62 -11.07
CA ASP A 39 3.02 7.89 -10.75
C ASP A 39 2.45 8.51 -9.47
N ALA A 40 1.14 8.40 -9.24
CA ALA A 40 0.51 8.87 -8.02
C ALA A 40 1.01 8.13 -6.78
N ILE A 41 1.24 6.82 -6.87
CA ILE A 41 1.81 6.03 -5.77
C ILE A 41 3.23 6.49 -5.47
N LEU A 42 4.08 6.66 -6.49
CA LEU A 42 5.45 7.14 -6.31
C LEU A 42 5.47 8.54 -5.66
N ALA A 43 4.69 9.47 -6.19
CA ALA A 43 4.59 10.82 -5.64
C ALA A 43 4.04 10.82 -4.20
N ALA A 44 3.09 9.94 -3.88
CA ALA A 44 2.58 9.79 -2.53
C ALA A 44 3.63 9.21 -1.57
N VAL A 45 4.45 8.25 -2.02
CA VAL A 45 5.57 7.71 -1.25
C VAL A 45 6.60 8.79 -0.98
N GLU A 46 7.00 9.55 -1.99
CA GLU A 46 7.93 10.68 -1.83
C GLU A 46 7.35 11.75 -0.88
N HIS A 47 6.10 12.17 -1.09
CA HIS A 47 5.45 13.15 -0.20
C HIS A 47 5.34 12.64 1.24
N SER A 48 5.21 11.32 1.44
CA SER A 48 5.17 10.72 2.78
C SER A 48 6.43 11.00 3.60
N HIS A 49 7.57 11.27 2.94
CA HIS A 49 8.84 11.57 3.61
C HIS A 49 8.83 12.88 4.38
N ARG A 50 7.91 13.80 4.03
CA ARG A 50 7.71 15.05 4.76
C ARG A 50 7.03 14.85 6.12
N GLY A 51 6.46 13.68 6.37
CA GLY A 51 5.86 13.33 7.65
C GLY A 51 6.91 13.06 8.74
N SER A 52 6.64 13.51 9.96
CA SER A 52 7.56 13.42 11.10
C SER A 52 7.56 12.08 11.84
N HIS A 53 6.69 11.14 11.47
CA HIS A 53 6.59 9.84 12.13
C HIS A 53 7.38 8.79 11.34
N ASP A 54 8.09 7.92 12.06
CA ASP A 54 8.86 6.83 11.45
C ASP A 54 7.94 5.82 10.74
N LYS A 55 6.76 5.56 11.33
CA LYS A 55 5.75 4.70 10.74
C LYS A 55 4.97 5.47 9.69
N LYS A 56 5.10 5.06 8.43
CA LYS A 56 4.42 5.64 7.28
C LYS A 56 3.58 4.59 6.59
N ALA A 57 2.35 4.96 6.24
CA ALA A 57 1.46 4.12 5.47
C ALA A 57 0.70 4.96 4.44
N LEU A 58 0.42 4.34 3.30
CA LEU A 58 -0.44 4.88 2.26
C LEU A 58 -1.67 3.99 2.14
N LEU A 59 -2.84 4.63 2.08
CA LEU A 59 -4.08 3.98 1.67
C LEU A 59 -4.42 4.48 0.27
N VAL A 60 -4.27 3.60 -0.71
CA VAL A 60 -4.56 3.85 -2.11
C VAL A 60 -5.96 3.36 -2.40
N VAL A 61 -6.83 4.24 -2.88
CA VAL A 61 -8.17 3.89 -3.33
C VAL A 61 -8.24 4.15 -4.83
N THR A 62 -8.55 3.12 -5.62
CA THR A 62 -8.61 3.20 -7.08
C THR A 62 -9.75 2.35 -7.61
N ASP A 63 -10.40 2.79 -8.68
CA ASP A 63 -11.47 2.08 -9.37
C ASP A 63 -11.04 1.53 -10.75
N GLY A 64 -9.80 1.78 -11.19
CA GLY A 64 -9.39 1.57 -12.57
C GLY A 64 -7.92 1.19 -12.74
N ASP A 65 -7.66 0.54 -13.89
CA ASP A 65 -6.31 0.22 -14.37
C ASP A 65 -5.57 1.50 -14.76
N ASP A 66 -4.25 1.46 -14.61
CA ASP A 66 -3.39 2.56 -15.02
C ASP A 66 -3.35 2.67 -16.55
N ASN A 67 -3.56 3.87 -17.08
CA ASN A 67 -3.56 4.10 -18.52
C ASN A 67 -2.86 5.39 -18.95
N SER A 68 -2.22 6.10 -18.02
CA SER A 68 -1.54 7.36 -18.30
C SER A 68 -0.29 7.61 -17.46
N SER A 69 0.18 6.64 -16.66
CA SER A 69 1.46 6.82 -15.97
C SER A 69 2.63 6.77 -16.95
N GLU A 70 3.66 7.57 -16.65
CA GLU A 70 4.96 7.50 -17.29
C GLU A 70 5.76 6.29 -16.78
N HIS A 71 5.58 5.93 -15.50
CA HIS A 71 6.23 4.76 -14.91
C HIS A 71 5.43 3.48 -15.10
N THR A 72 6.16 2.40 -15.37
CA THR A 72 5.61 1.05 -15.40
C THR A 72 5.46 0.49 -13.98
N PHE A 73 4.54 -0.49 -13.84
CA PHE A 73 4.39 -1.24 -12.59
C PHE A 73 5.71 -1.79 -12.03
N ARG A 74 6.60 -2.30 -12.89
CA ARG A 74 7.88 -2.89 -12.46
C ARG A 74 8.82 -1.85 -11.87
N GLU A 75 8.95 -0.70 -12.51
CA GLU A 75 9.77 0.41 -12.01
C GLU A 75 9.25 0.90 -10.65
N VAL A 76 7.93 1.08 -10.53
CA VAL A 76 7.31 1.46 -9.25
C VAL A 76 7.58 0.42 -8.18
N LEU A 77 7.40 -0.87 -8.49
CA LEU A 77 7.64 -1.95 -7.54
C LEU A 77 9.10 -1.98 -7.05
N GLU A 78 10.07 -1.73 -7.93
CA GLU A 78 11.49 -1.67 -7.58
C GLU A 78 11.80 -0.48 -6.67
N LEU A 79 11.24 0.70 -6.97
CA LEU A 79 11.44 1.92 -6.19
C LEU A 79 10.81 1.79 -4.79
N ILE A 80 9.54 1.42 -4.70
CA ILE A 80 8.83 1.38 -3.41
C ILE A 80 9.38 0.29 -2.46
N ARG A 81 10.02 -0.76 -2.99
CA ARG A 81 10.64 -1.81 -2.16
C ARG A 81 11.78 -1.26 -1.31
N GLN A 82 12.44 -0.20 -1.76
CA GLN A 82 13.50 0.50 -1.03
C GLN A 82 12.94 1.39 0.08
N GLU A 83 11.67 1.75 -0.01
CA GLU A 83 11.05 2.75 0.85
C GLU A 83 10.49 2.15 2.14
N LYS A 84 10.46 2.95 3.21
CA LYS A 84 9.92 2.54 4.52
C LYS A 84 8.46 2.96 4.68
N VAL A 85 7.65 2.62 3.68
CA VAL A 85 6.24 3.00 3.60
C VAL A 85 5.39 1.78 3.27
N ALA A 86 4.44 1.42 4.15
CA ALA A 86 3.51 0.32 3.88
C ALA A 86 2.37 0.80 2.97
N VAL A 87 2.09 0.08 1.89
CA VAL A 87 1.02 0.45 0.95
C VAL A 87 -0.16 -0.51 1.10
N TYR A 88 -1.30 0.06 1.46
CA TYR A 88 -2.60 -0.61 1.47
C TYR A 88 -3.40 -0.15 0.26
N VAL A 89 -4.09 -1.09 -0.38
CA VAL A 89 -4.87 -0.82 -1.59
C VAL A 89 -6.31 -1.23 -1.36
N VAL A 90 -7.26 -0.39 -1.76
CA VAL A 90 -8.68 -0.70 -1.87
C VAL A 90 -9.09 -0.46 -3.32
N GLY A 91 -9.19 -1.56 -4.08
CA GLY A 91 -9.59 -1.56 -5.48
C GLY A 91 -11.11 -1.67 -5.62
N ILE A 92 -11.77 -0.58 -5.99
CA ILE A 92 -13.22 -0.45 -6.12
C ILE A 92 -13.62 -0.75 -7.57
N PHE A 93 -13.47 -2.00 -8.00
CA PHE A 93 -13.80 -2.42 -9.36
C PHE A 93 -15.28 -2.74 -9.51
N GLY A 94 -16.04 -1.85 -10.17
CA GLY A 94 -17.42 -2.12 -10.57
C GLY A 94 -18.32 -2.54 -9.41
N MET A 95 -18.35 -1.74 -8.33
CA MET A 95 -19.28 -1.96 -7.22
C MET A 95 -20.74 -1.90 -7.68
N GLY A 96 -21.53 -2.90 -7.30
CA GLY A 96 -22.94 -3.01 -7.67
C GLY A 96 -23.30 -4.38 -8.24
N ASN A 97 -24.58 -4.57 -8.52
CA ASN A 97 -25.12 -5.87 -8.97
C ASN A 97 -24.78 -6.20 -10.42
N ASP A 98 -24.39 -5.21 -11.23
CA ASP A 98 -24.10 -5.35 -12.67
C ASP A 98 -22.58 -5.36 -12.95
N TYR A 99 -21.83 -6.13 -12.15
CA TYR A 99 -20.39 -6.27 -12.33
C TYR A 99 -20.08 -7.19 -13.53
N THR A 100 -19.40 -6.63 -14.52
CA THR A 100 -18.74 -7.39 -15.59
C THR A 100 -17.24 -7.13 -15.50
N PRO A 101 -16.40 -8.18 -15.31
CA PRO A 101 -14.96 -7.99 -15.26
C PRO A 101 -14.45 -7.32 -16.54
N ARG A 102 -13.69 -6.23 -16.38
CA ARG A 102 -13.02 -5.62 -17.53
C ARG A 102 -11.86 -6.51 -17.99
N TRP A 103 -11.58 -6.49 -19.28
CA TRP A 103 -10.38 -7.15 -19.80
C TRP A 103 -9.14 -6.59 -19.10
N GLY A 104 -8.24 -7.47 -18.64
CA GLY A 104 -7.04 -7.09 -17.89
C GLY A 104 -7.23 -6.89 -16.37
N GLU A 105 -8.47 -6.87 -15.86
CA GLU A 105 -8.72 -6.56 -14.44
C GLU A 105 -8.07 -7.55 -13.47
N GLU A 106 -8.06 -8.84 -13.79
CA GLU A 106 -7.41 -9.85 -12.96
C GLU A 106 -5.89 -9.69 -12.91
N GLU A 107 -5.27 -9.28 -14.02
CA GLU A 107 -3.84 -8.97 -14.03
C GLU A 107 -3.55 -7.72 -13.20
N PHE A 108 -4.38 -6.69 -13.34
CA PHE A 108 -4.26 -5.47 -12.57
C PHE A 108 -4.42 -5.72 -11.06
N ARG A 109 -5.41 -6.52 -10.64
CA ARG A 109 -5.57 -6.97 -9.26
C ARG A 109 -4.32 -7.66 -8.73
N ARG A 110 -3.71 -8.56 -9.52
CA ARG A 110 -2.47 -9.24 -9.14
C ARG A 110 -1.32 -8.26 -8.92
N ARG A 111 -1.17 -7.26 -9.78
CA ARG A 111 -0.16 -6.19 -9.63
C ARG A 111 -0.37 -5.39 -8.34
N LEU A 112 -1.61 -5.04 -8.02
CA LEU A 112 -1.94 -4.33 -6.77
C LEU A 112 -1.68 -5.19 -5.52
N ILE A 113 -1.96 -6.50 -5.58
CA ILE A 113 -1.61 -7.43 -4.50
C ILE A 113 -0.10 -7.48 -4.32
N GLU A 114 0.65 -7.68 -5.40
CA GLU A 114 2.11 -7.77 -5.36
C GLU A 114 2.75 -6.48 -4.82
N LEU A 115 2.25 -5.31 -5.21
CA LEU A 115 2.67 -4.01 -4.71
C LEU A 115 2.45 -3.88 -3.19
N ALA A 116 1.25 -4.21 -2.73
CA ALA A 116 0.90 -4.12 -1.32
C ALA A 116 1.73 -5.10 -0.47
N GLU A 117 1.89 -6.34 -0.93
CA GLU A 117 2.68 -7.35 -0.22
C GLU A 117 4.17 -7.02 -0.17
N ALA A 118 4.74 -6.47 -1.24
CA ALA A 118 6.13 -6.06 -1.29
C ALA A 118 6.48 -4.98 -0.24
N THR A 119 5.51 -4.14 0.12
CA THR A 119 5.65 -3.07 1.11
C THR A 119 5.18 -3.47 2.51
N GLY A 120 4.66 -4.69 2.68
CA GLY A 120 4.14 -5.22 3.95
C GLY A 120 2.69 -4.81 4.27
N GLY A 121 1.98 -4.18 3.32
CA GLY A 121 0.56 -3.86 3.44
C GLY A 121 -0.35 -4.95 2.85
N ARG A 122 -1.58 -4.56 2.45
CA ARG A 122 -2.59 -5.47 1.89
C ARG A 122 -3.48 -4.80 0.84
N ALA A 123 -3.87 -5.56 -0.17
CA ALA A 123 -4.90 -5.16 -1.14
C ALA A 123 -6.26 -5.78 -0.80
N TYR A 124 -7.31 -4.98 -0.94
CA TYR A 124 -8.71 -5.36 -0.75
C TYR A 124 -9.50 -5.02 -2.02
N PHE A 125 -10.43 -5.89 -2.41
CA PHE A 125 -11.24 -5.73 -3.62
C PHE A 125 -12.73 -5.85 -3.30
N PRO A 126 -13.29 -4.89 -2.55
CA PRO A 126 -14.68 -4.94 -2.13
C PRO A 126 -15.64 -4.79 -3.30
N ARG A 127 -16.75 -5.54 -3.28
CA ARG A 127 -17.82 -5.49 -4.28
C ARG A 127 -19.03 -4.66 -3.84
N THR A 128 -19.10 -4.36 -2.54
CA THR A 128 -20.19 -3.58 -1.95
C THR A 128 -19.65 -2.44 -1.09
N LYS A 129 -20.48 -1.42 -0.84
CA LYS A 129 -20.14 -0.32 0.08
C LYS A 129 -19.78 -0.84 1.48
N LYS A 130 -20.53 -1.83 1.97
CA LYS A 130 -20.29 -2.47 3.27
C LYS A 130 -18.92 -3.15 3.32
N GLU A 131 -18.56 -3.92 2.30
CA GLU A 131 -17.22 -4.54 2.23
C GLU A 131 -16.11 -3.49 2.15
N CYS A 132 -16.36 -2.34 1.52
CA CYS A 132 -15.41 -1.23 1.49
C CYS A 132 -15.20 -0.62 2.88
N GLU A 133 -16.27 -0.42 3.63
CA GLU A 133 -16.22 0.04 5.02
C GLU A 133 -15.45 -0.97 5.89
N GLU A 134 -15.74 -2.27 5.75
CA GLU A 134 -15.03 -3.35 6.43
C GLU A 134 -13.53 -3.38 6.09
N ALA A 135 -13.17 -3.19 4.81
CA ALA A 135 -11.78 -3.09 4.38
C ALA A 135 -11.05 -1.90 5.02
N CYS A 136 -11.67 -0.72 5.04
CA CYS A 136 -11.11 0.47 5.69
C CYS A 136 -10.93 0.28 7.21
N ILE A 137 -11.89 -0.37 7.87
CA ILE A 137 -11.78 -0.71 9.30
C ILE A 137 -10.61 -1.66 9.53
N ALA A 138 -10.50 -2.72 8.72
CA ALA A 138 -9.41 -3.70 8.83
C ALA A 138 -8.02 -3.04 8.65
N VAL A 139 -7.87 -2.15 7.67
CA VAL A 139 -6.64 -1.36 7.50
C VAL A 139 -6.36 -0.53 8.74
N ALA A 140 -7.36 0.18 9.28
CA ALA A 140 -7.19 1.01 10.45
C ALA A 140 -6.81 0.20 11.71
N GLU A 141 -7.35 -1.00 11.87
CA GLU A 141 -6.97 -1.93 12.94
C GLU A 141 -5.54 -2.43 12.78
N GLU A 142 -5.15 -2.83 11.57
CA GLU A 142 -3.80 -3.30 11.26
C GLU A 142 -2.75 -2.20 11.53
N LEU A 143 -3.04 -0.96 11.14
CA LEU A 143 -2.16 0.20 11.41
C LEU A 143 -2.03 0.51 12.91
N ARG A 144 -3.04 0.19 13.73
CA ARG A 144 -2.98 0.35 15.19
C ARG A 144 -2.22 -0.79 15.89
N GLN A 145 -2.23 -1.99 15.31
CA GLN A 145 -1.74 -3.22 15.92
C GLN A 145 -0.47 -3.75 15.22
N GLN A 146 0.60 -2.94 15.24
CA GLN A 146 1.88 -3.32 14.63
C GLN A 146 2.95 -3.60 15.68
N TYR A 147 3.57 -4.77 15.60
CA TYR A 147 4.76 -5.13 16.37
C TYR A 147 6.03 -4.67 15.64
N ALA A 148 6.99 -4.12 16.38
CA ALA A 148 8.31 -3.80 15.86
C ALA A 148 9.28 -4.92 16.26
N LEU A 149 9.90 -5.56 15.27
CA LEU A 149 10.93 -6.59 15.46
C LEU A 149 12.27 -6.03 14.97
N GLY A 150 13.28 -6.05 15.82
CA GLY A 150 14.66 -5.73 15.47
C GLY A 150 15.50 -7.00 15.43
N TYR A 151 16.36 -7.12 14.43
CA TYR A 151 17.38 -8.16 14.37
C TYR A 151 18.67 -7.56 13.82
N TYR A 152 19.80 -8.19 14.14
CA TYR A 152 21.09 -7.84 13.56
C TYR A 152 21.39 -8.81 12.41
N PRO A 153 21.74 -8.32 11.21
CA PRO A 153 22.20 -9.19 10.15
C PRO A 153 23.50 -9.91 10.56
N GLN A 154 23.79 -11.03 9.91
CA GLN A 154 25.01 -11.79 10.19
C GLN A 154 26.26 -10.94 9.88
N PRO A 155 27.38 -11.11 10.61
CA PRO A 155 28.60 -10.31 10.40
C PRO A 155 29.15 -10.34 8.97
N GLU A 156 28.87 -11.42 8.22
CA GLU A 156 29.36 -11.65 6.87
C GLU A 156 28.50 -10.96 5.79
N LEU A 157 27.44 -10.27 6.17
CA LEU A 157 26.52 -9.60 5.25
C LEU A 157 27.18 -8.34 4.67
N VAL A 158 27.46 -8.34 3.37
CA VAL A 158 28.16 -7.25 2.68
C VAL A 158 27.24 -6.04 2.51
N ARG A 159 27.77 -4.83 2.74
CA ARG A 159 27.10 -3.55 2.53
C ARG A 159 27.24 -3.07 1.08
N ASP A 160 26.74 -3.86 0.14
CA ASP A 160 26.93 -3.67 -1.30
C ASP A 160 25.69 -3.09 -2.01
N GLY A 161 24.60 -2.83 -1.27
CA GLY A 161 23.32 -2.45 -1.88
C GLY A 161 22.52 -3.61 -2.45
N SER A 162 22.89 -4.87 -2.17
CA SER A 162 22.12 -6.03 -2.59
C SER A 162 20.83 -6.22 -1.77
N TRP A 163 19.88 -6.97 -2.34
CA TRP A 163 18.62 -7.30 -1.67
C TRP A 163 18.81 -8.45 -0.68
N HIS A 164 18.33 -8.25 0.55
CA HIS A 164 18.30 -9.26 1.59
C HIS A 164 16.86 -9.60 1.97
N GLY A 165 16.48 -10.86 1.73
CA GLY A 165 15.19 -11.39 2.12
C GLY A 165 15.07 -11.53 3.64
N VAL A 166 13.92 -11.12 4.18
CA VAL A 166 13.57 -11.31 5.60
C VAL A 166 12.32 -12.14 5.66
N ARG A 167 12.36 -13.22 6.47
CA ARG A 167 11.20 -14.07 6.74
C ARG A 167 11.00 -14.16 8.23
N VAL A 168 9.83 -13.74 8.69
CA VAL A 168 9.38 -13.96 10.06
C VAL A 168 8.53 -15.23 10.10
N GLN A 169 8.83 -16.12 11.03
CA GLN A 169 8.06 -17.34 11.28
C GLN A 169 7.51 -17.28 12.71
N LEU A 170 6.22 -17.57 12.87
CA LEU A 170 5.62 -17.68 14.18
C LEU A 170 5.82 -19.11 14.70
N GLN A 171 6.29 -19.23 15.94
CA GLN A 171 6.27 -20.48 16.68
C GLN A 171 5.13 -20.41 17.70
N LEU A 172 4.04 -21.11 17.40
CA LEU A 172 2.83 -21.07 18.21
C LEU A 172 2.74 -22.33 19.09
N PRO A 173 2.35 -22.21 20.37
CA PRO A 173 1.96 -23.35 21.19
C PRO A 173 0.75 -24.09 20.59
N GLY A 174 0.65 -25.40 20.83
CA GLY A 174 -0.27 -26.32 20.13
C GLY A 174 -1.68 -25.77 19.84
N GLU A 175 -2.39 -25.27 20.85
CA GLU A 175 -3.78 -24.76 20.70
C GLU A 175 -3.92 -23.54 19.78
N LEU A 176 -2.83 -22.81 19.53
CA LEU A 176 -2.79 -21.63 18.65
C LEU A 176 -2.31 -21.98 17.24
N SER A 177 -1.61 -23.10 17.06
CA SER A 177 -1.12 -23.56 15.74
C SER A 177 -2.27 -23.86 14.78
N ASP A 178 -3.40 -24.37 15.30
CA ASP A 178 -4.60 -24.67 14.51
C ASP A 178 -5.35 -23.41 14.04
N LYS A 179 -5.01 -22.23 14.58
CA LYS A 179 -5.65 -20.96 14.21
C LYS A 179 -5.12 -20.35 12.91
N GLY A 180 -4.10 -20.96 12.28
CA GLY A 180 -3.58 -20.50 10.99
C GLY A 180 -3.02 -19.09 11.00
N LEU A 181 -2.45 -18.63 12.12
CA LEU A 181 -1.88 -17.28 12.23
C LEU A 181 -0.60 -17.20 11.39
N ALA A 182 -0.55 -16.23 10.49
CA ALA A 182 0.62 -15.94 9.66
C ALA A 182 1.12 -14.51 9.94
N PRO A 183 2.43 -14.32 10.20
CA PRO A 183 2.98 -12.98 10.34
C PRO A 183 3.00 -12.29 8.98
N ARG A 184 2.69 -10.99 8.95
CA ARG A 184 2.86 -10.15 7.76
C ARG A 184 4.02 -9.21 8.01
N THR A 185 5.02 -9.28 7.14
CA THR A 185 6.21 -8.44 7.20
C THR A 185 6.61 -8.02 5.80
N ARG A 186 7.44 -6.98 5.72
CA ARG A 186 8.18 -6.70 4.48
C ARG A 186 8.98 -7.93 4.08
N ALA A 187 9.08 -8.16 2.78
CA ALA A 187 9.80 -9.31 2.23
C ALA A 187 11.33 -9.23 2.41
N GLY A 188 11.85 -8.06 2.74
CA GLY A 188 13.29 -7.82 2.86
C GLY A 188 13.63 -6.33 2.88
N TYR A 189 14.92 -6.06 2.69
CA TYR A 189 15.51 -4.73 2.64
C TYR A 189 16.75 -4.74 1.74
N PHE A 190 17.13 -3.58 1.23
CA PHE A 190 18.41 -3.41 0.56
C PHE A 190 19.48 -3.04 1.58
N ALA A 191 20.68 -3.63 1.46
CA ALA A 191 21.81 -3.25 2.29
C ALA A 191 22.17 -1.77 2.05
N PRO A 192 22.65 -1.03 3.07
CA PRO A 192 23.24 0.28 2.85
C PRO A 192 24.43 0.15 1.89
N ARG A 193 24.61 1.12 0.98
CA ARG A 193 25.86 1.28 0.25
C ARG A 193 26.81 2.12 1.12
N GLU A 194 28.03 1.64 1.33
CA GLU A 194 29.13 2.44 1.89
C GLU A 194 29.80 3.31 0.82
#